data_AF-A0A370EFB2-F1
#
_entry.id   AF-A0A370EFB2-F1
#
_cell.length_a   1.000
_cell.length_b   1.000
_cell.length_c   1.000
_cell.angle_alpha   90.00
_cell.angle_beta   90.00
_cell.angle_gamma   90.00
#
_symmetry.space_group_name_H-M   'P 1'
#
loop_
_entity.id
_entity.type
_entity.pdbx_description
1 polymer ?
#
loop_
_entity_poly.entity_id
_entity_poly.type
_entity_poly.pdbx_seq_one_letter_code
_entity_poly.pdbx_strand_id
1 'polypeptide(L)' 'MHITIFRTLYKHVIDHDLIERMLKRNNLTFERTAYEAGSRYKILSDNEQEMVNFKKRLREIYPQIAISA' A
#
# COMPACT_ATOMS: atom_id res chain seq x y z
N MET A 1 14.77 8.49 2.78
CA MET A 1 14.15 7.16 2.97
C MET A 1 12.81 7.33 3.69
N HIS A 2 11.71 7.15 2.95
CA HIS A 2 10.33 7.25 3.43
C HIS A 2 9.74 5.85 3.57
N ILE A 3 9.13 5.59 4.71
CA ILE A 3 8.50 4.31 5.00
C ILE A 3 7.00 4.55 5.19
N THR A 4 6.16 3.67 4.65
CA THR A 4 4.71 3.71 4.91
C THR A 4 4.20 2.30 5.07
N ILE A 5 3.35 2.11 6.08
CA ILE A 5 2.78 0.81 6.40
C ILE A 5 1.27 0.93 6.38
N PHE A 6 0.59 -0.03 5.77
CA PHE A 6 -0.86 -0.15 5.88
C PHE A 6 -1.28 -1.62 5.91
N ARG A 7 -2.51 -1.86 6.39
CA ARG A 7 -3.10 -3.20 6.49
C ARG A 7 -4.37 -3.26 5.68
N THR A 8 -4.55 -4.37 4.96
CA THR A 8 -5.79 -4.71 4.29
C THR A 8 -6.60 -5.54 5.28
N LEU A 9 -7.65 -4.98 5.92
CA LEU A 9 -8.39 -5.64 7.01
C LEU A 9 -9.36 -6.75 6.54
N TYR A 10 -9.37 -7.11 5.25
CA TYR A 10 -10.33 -8.05 4.69
C TYR A 10 -9.62 -9.10 3.82
N LYS A 11 -9.76 -10.38 4.19
CA LYS A 11 -9.27 -11.56 3.44
C LYS A 11 -9.87 -11.68 2.04
N HIS A 12 -11.09 -11.18 1.84
CA HIS A 12 -11.89 -11.48 0.65
C HIS A 12 -12.04 -10.33 -0.35
N VAL A 13 -11.73 -9.09 0.03
CA VAL A 13 -11.97 -7.92 -0.87
C VAL A 13 -10.94 -6.84 -0.62
N ILE A 14 -9.68 -7.14 -0.93
CA ILE A 14 -8.71 -6.13 -1.39
C ILE A 14 -7.95 -6.79 -2.54
N ASP A 15 -8.09 -6.22 -3.74
CA ASP A 15 -7.40 -6.69 -4.95
C ASP A 15 -5.89 -6.45 -4.76
N HIS A 16 -5.22 -7.42 -4.14
CA HIS A 16 -3.79 -7.38 -3.85
C HIS A 16 -2.99 -7.15 -5.13
N ASP A 17 -3.46 -7.70 -6.25
CA ASP A 17 -2.83 -7.51 -7.55
C ASP A 17 -2.96 -6.06 -8.03
N LEU A 18 -4.07 -5.37 -7.74
CA LEU A 18 -4.19 -3.94 -8.01
C LEU A 18 -3.22 -3.12 -7.16
N ILE A 19 -3.13 -3.38 -5.86
CA ILE A 19 -2.21 -2.67 -4.96
C ILE A 19 -0.76 -2.88 -5.38
N GLU A 20 -0.36 -4.12 -5.66
CA GLU A 20 1.00 -4.42 -6.09
C GLU A 20 1.31 -3.82 -7.46
N ARG A 21 0.34 -3.79 -8.39
CA ARG A 21 0.48 -3.06 -9.66
C ARG A 21 0.66 -1.56 -9.44
N MET A 22 -0.05 -0.96 -8.50
CA MET A 22 0.10 0.46 -8.17
C MET A 22 1.48 0.77 -7.58
N LEU A 23 1.96 -0.07 -6.67
CA LEU A 23 3.30 0.07 -6.08
C LEU A 23 4.39 -0.01 -7.16
N LYS A 24 4.33 -1.04 -8.01
CA LYS A 24 5.26 -1.22 -9.13
C LYS A 24 5.22 -0.06 -10.12
N ARG A 25 4.03 0.49 -10.45
CA ARG A 25 3.88 1.64 -11.35
C ARG A 25 4.47 2.94 -10.81
N ASN A 26 4.64 3.07 -9.50
CA ASN A 26 5.26 4.24 -8.86
C ASN A 26 6.72 3.97 -8.46
N ASN A 27 7.36 2.91 -8.97
CA ASN A 27 8.73 2.50 -8.61
C ASN A 27 8.96 2.31 -7.11
N LEU A 28 7.90 1.96 -6.37
CA LEU A 28 7.97 1.77 -4.92
C LEU A 28 8.44 0.36 -4.58
N THR A 29 9.46 0.25 -3.74
CA THR A 29 9.88 -1.02 -3.15
C THR A 29 8.91 -1.38 -2.02
N PHE A 30 8.51 -2.65 -1.90
CA PHE A 30 7.60 -3.06 -0.83
C PHE A 30 7.83 -4.49 -0.36
N GLU A 31 7.49 -4.74 0.90
CA GLU A 31 7.38 -6.04 1.53
C GLU A 31 5.91 -6.32 1.86
N ARG A 32 5.42 -7.52 1.53
CA ARG A 32 4.09 -8.00 1.88
C ARG A 32 4.19 -9.12 2.91
N THR A 33 3.43 -9.01 3.99
CA THR A 33 3.26 -10.08 4.97
C THR A 33 1.78 -10.47 5.03
N ALA A 34 1.46 -11.72 4.68
CA ALA A 34 0.09 -12.23 4.72
C ALA A 34 -0.24 -12.85 6.09
N TYR A 35 -1.44 -12.56 6.59
CA TYR A 35 -2.03 -13.12 7.81
C TYR A 35 -3.44 -13.63 7.52
N GLU A 36 -4.01 -14.45 8.40
CA GLU A 36 -5.39 -14.96 8.24
C GLU A 36 -6.44 -13.85 8.13
N ALA A 37 -6.22 -12.73 8.83
CA ALA A 37 -7.11 -11.56 8.84
C ALA A 37 -6.86 -10.57 7.67
N GLY A 38 -5.80 -10.77 6.86
CA GLY A 38 -5.44 -9.88 5.76
C GLY A 38 -3.93 -9.71 5.54
N SER A 39 -3.53 -8.86 4.60
CA SER A 39 -2.13 -8.56 4.31
C SER A 39 -1.67 -7.23 4.92
N ARG A 40 -0.40 -7.19 5.35
CA ARG A 40 0.33 -5.97 5.71
C ARG A 40 1.30 -5.63 4.59
N TYR A 41 1.32 -4.38 4.18
CA TYR A 41 2.28 -3.85 3.23
C TYR A 41 3.20 -2.86 3.93
N LYS A 42 4.50 -2.99 3.71
CA LYS A 42 5.54 -2.05 4.15
C LYS A 42 6.23 -1.54 2.90
N ILE A 43 6.08 -0.25 2.62
CA ILE A 43 6.63 0.42 1.45
C ILE A 43 7.90 1.16 1.87
N LEU A 44 8.93 1.05 1.04
CA LEU A 44 10.18 1.78 1.12
C LEU A 44 10.33 2.62 -0.15
N SER A 45 10.52 3.92 0.01
CA SER A 45 10.78 4.85 -1.09
C SER A 45 11.93 5.79 -0.75
N ASP A 46 12.77 6.07 -1.73
CA ASP A 46 13.76 7.15 -1.63
C ASP A 46 13.22 8.49 -2.14
N ASN A 47 12.02 8.50 -2.71
CA ASN A 47 11.34 9.68 -3.23
C ASN A 47 10.01 9.93 -2.51
N GLU A 48 9.90 11.07 -1.83
CA GLU A 48 8.70 11.49 -1.12
C GLU A 48 7.50 11.67 -2.04
N GLN A 49 7.71 12.20 -3.26
CA GLN A 49 6.64 12.48 -4.20
C GLN A 49 5.96 11.19 -4.68
N GLU A 50 6.71 10.12 -4.89
CA GLU A 50 6.18 8.80 -5.25
C GLU A 50 5.30 8.24 -4.13
N MET A 51 5.72 8.44 -2.87
CA MET A 51 4.93 8.04 -1.70
C MET A 51 3.62 8.83 -1.59
N VAL A 52 3.67 10.15 -1.81
CA VAL A 52 2.48 11.03 -1.81
C VAL A 52 1.50 10.62 -2.92
N ASN A 53 2.00 10.40 -4.14
CA ASN A 53 1.19 9.99 -5.28
C ASN A 53 0.52 8.63 -5.04
N PHE A 54 1.25 7.69 -4.46
CA PHE A 54 0.71 6.39 -4.07
C PHE A 54 -0.38 6.52 -3.00
N LYS A 55 -0.11 7.24 -1.90
CA LYS A 55 -1.09 7.47 -0.82
C LYS A 55 -2.38 8.10 -1.34
N LYS A 56 -2.25 9.07 -2.26
CA LYS A 56 -3.40 9.74 -2.89
C LYS A 56 -4.26 8.74 -3.68
N ARG A 57 -3.66 7.98 -4.61
CA ARG A 57 -4.40 6.97 -5.39
C ARG A 57 -4.97 5.85 -4.51
N LEU A 58 -4.24 5.42 -3.50
CA LEU A 58 -4.70 4.38 -2.57
C LEU A 58 -5.98 4.84 -1.86
N ARG A 59 -6.04 6.10 -1.42
CA ARG A 59 -7.22 6.69 -0.77
C ARG A 59 -8.39 6.92 -1.73
N GLU A 60 -8.13 7.23 -3.00
CA GLU A 60 -9.17 7.37 -4.03
C GLU A 60 -9.87 6.03 -4.32
N ILE A 61 -9.11 4.93 -4.38
CA ILE A 61 -9.65 3.59 -4.70
C ILE A 61 -10.19 2.91 -3.43
N TYR A 62 -9.50 3.08 -2.30
CA TYR A 62 -9.78 2.42 -1.04
C TYR A 62 -9.84 3.43 0.12
N PRO A 63 -10.87 4.30 0.18
CA PRO A 63 -11.01 5.29 1.24
C PRO A 63 -11.09 4.68 2.65
N GLN A 64 -11.48 3.40 2.76
CA GLN A 64 -11.55 2.63 3.99
C GLN A 64 -10.19 2.18 4.55
N ILE A 65 -9.10 2.27 3.77
CA ILE A 65 -7.77 1.90 4.26
C ILE A 65 -7.23 3.03 5.12
N ALA A 66 -7.07 2.76 6.42
CA ALA A 66 -6.35 3.65 7.32
C ALA A 66 -4.85 3.57 7.04
N ILE A 67 -4.29 4.66 6.51
CA ILE A 67 -2.85 4.79 6.27
C ILE A 67 -2.22 5.35 7.55
N SER A 68 -1.34 4.58 8.21
CA SER A 68 -0.51 5.13 9.28
C SER A 68 0.62 5.96 8.67
N ALA A 69 0.81 7.17 9.20
CA ALA A 69 1.86 8.10 8.80
C ALA A 69 3.25 7.52 9.10
#